data_AF-A0A443KCF9-F1
#
_entry.id   AF-A0A443KCF9-F1
#
_cell.length_a   1.000
_cell.length_b   1.000
_cell.length_c   1.000
_cell.angle_alpha   90.00
_cell.angle_beta   90.00
_cell.angle_gamma   90.00
#
_symmetry.space_group_name_H-M   'P 1'
#
loop_
_entity.id
_entity.type
_entity.pdbx_description
1 polymer ?
#
loop_
_entity_poly.entity_id
_entity_poly.type
_entity_poly.pdbx_seq_one_letter_code
_entity_poly.pdbx_strand_id
1 'polypeptide(L)'
;MLHVRSSDAPLFPLTHFETLGSFQRFLNGWKCDRRCKVLPRIICLDGFSFSVQASDFHGCHPQSLIGPYLTVEVAGLSEEVDVLLPFMVAEPVDPTEGIYRYVPVETVVDLINYHGGRML
;
A
#
# COMPACT_ATOMS: atom_id res chain seq x y z
N MET A 1 -39.05 3.98 11.92
CA MET A 1 -38.35 2.98 12.73
C MET A 1 -37.18 2.47 11.87
N LEU A 2 -35.97 2.86 12.28
CA LEU A 2 -34.62 2.44 11.84
C LEU A 2 -34.25 2.53 10.34
N HIS A 3 -33.63 3.66 9.99
CA HIS A 3 -32.63 3.76 8.92
C HIS A 3 -31.40 2.93 9.32
N VAL A 4 -31.06 1.91 8.54
CA VAL A 4 -29.74 1.27 8.63
C VAL A 4 -28.74 2.22 7.97
N ARG A 5 -27.95 2.92 8.78
CA ARG A 5 -26.77 3.64 8.31
C ARG A 5 -25.73 2.59 7.92
N SER A 6 -25.27 2.63 6.68
CA SER A 6 -24.13 1.83 6.19
C SER A 6 -22.84 2.36 6.82
N SER A 7 -22.61 1.99 8.07
CA SER A 7 -21.41 2.32 8.84
C SER A 7 -20.75 1.04 9.35
N ASP A 8 -20.33 0.17 8.45
CA ASP A 8 -19.45 -0.94 8.79
C ASP A 8 -18.37 -1.07 7.71
N ALA A 9 -17.47 -0.07 7.68
CA ALA A 9 -16.11 -0.36 7.22
C ALA A 9 -15.49 -1.24 8.32
N PRO A 10 -14.88 -2.40 7.99
CA PRO A 10 -14.43 -3.33 9.01
C PRO A 10 -13.45 -2.66 9.98
N LEU A 11 -13.80 -2.68 11.27
CA LEU A 11 -13.00 -2.25 12.42
C LEU A 11 -11.85 -3.24 12.70
N PHE A 12 -10.97 -3.44 11.73
CA PHE A 12 -9.66 -4.02 12.01
C PHE A 12 -8.64 -2.91 11.81
N PRO A 13 -8.10 -2.29 12.87
CA PRO A 13 -6.82 -1.64 12.71
C PRO A 13 -5.85 -2.82 12.47
N LEU A 14 -5.56 -3.12 11.20
CA LEU A 14 -4.51 -4.06 10.85
C LEU A 14 -3.20 -3.37 11.22
N THR A 15 -2.89 -3.36 12.52
CA THR A 15 -1.66 -2.79 13.09
C THR A 15 -0.47 -3.73 12.88
N HIS A 16 -0.67 -4.89 12.25
CA HIS A 16 0.35 -5.94 12.07
C HIS A 16 0.34 -6.45 10.62
N PHE A 17 1.41 -6.15 9.89
CA PHE A 17 1.65 -6.60 8.51
C PHE A 17 2.66 -7.74 8.44
N GLU A 18 2.74 -8.54 9.50
CA GLU A 18 3.68 -9.65 9.64
C GLU A 18 3.54 -10.73 8.54
N THR A 19 2.45 -10.70 7.77
CA THR A 19 2.21 -11.67 6.69
C THR A 19 1.65 -11.01 5.42
N LEU A 20 1.90 -11.66 4.28
CA LEU A 20 1.28 -11.32 3.00
C LEU A 20 -0.25 -11.31 3.09
N GLY A 21 -0.85 -12.22 3.86
CA GLY A 21 -2.31 -12.28 4.04
C GLY A 21 -2.88 -11.04 4.70
N SER A 22 -2.21 -10.50 5.73
CA SER A 22 -2.60 -9.24 6.38
C SER A 22 -2.49 -8.06 5.40
N PHE A 23 -1.43 -8.02 4.59
CA PHE A 23 -1.24 -6.97 3.60
C PHE A 23 -2.30 -7.00 2.50
N GLN A 24 -2.67 -8.18 1.99
CA GLN A 24 -3.78 -8.31 1.04
C GLN A 24 -5.12 -7.85 1.62
N ARG A 25 -5.38 -8.10 2.90
CA ARG A 25 -6.60 -7.60 3.57
C ARG A 25 -6.60 -6.08 3.67
N PHE A 26 -5.46 -5.47 3.98
CA PHE A 26 -5.31 -4.03 3.92
C PHE A 26 -5.59 -3.51 2.52
N LEU A 27 -4.94 -4.05 1.49
CA LEU A 27 -5.16 -3.60 0.11
C LEU A 27 -6.62 -3.74 -0.31
N ASN A 28 -7.39 -4.70 0.20
CA ASN A 28 -8.80 -4.90 -0.17
C ASN A 28 -9.82 -4.19 0.76
N GLY A 29 -9.44 -3.82 1.98
CA GLY A 29 -10.36 -3.35 3.03
C GLY A 29 -10.82 -1.89 2.91
N TRP A 30 -10.26 -1.12 1.97
CA TRP A 30 -10.52 0.33 1.88
C TRP A 30 -11.60 0.71 0.88
N LYS A 31 -12.28 1.82 1.19
CA LYS A 31 -13.36 2.39 0.38
C LYS A 31 -12.88 2.65 -1.04
N CYS A 32 -13.71 2.23 -1.97
CA CYS A 32 -13.57 2.48 -3.39
C CYS A 32 -14.60 3.56 -3.77
N ASP A 33 -14.17 4.75 -4.18
CA ASP A 33 -14.98 5.52 -5.14
C ASP A 33 -14.77 4.83 -6.49
N ARG A 34 -15.75 4.82 -7.39
CA ARG A 34 -15.78 4.00 -8.64
C ARG A 34 -14.58 4.22 -9.59
N ARG A 35 -13.63 5.08 -9.22
CA ARG A 35 -12.42 5.49 -9.95
C ARG A 35 -11.12 5.10 -9.23
N CYS A 36 -11.10 5.02 -7.89
CA CYS A 36 -9.89 4.70 -7.14
C CYS A 36 -10.20 4.17 -5.73
N LYS A 37 -9.27 3.35 -5.22
CA LYS A 37 -9.20 2.99 -3.81
C LYS A 37 -8.31 4.00 -3.09
N VAL A 38 -8.77 4.53 -1.97
CA VAL A 38 -7.96 5.41 -1.12
C VAL A 38 -7.39 4.58 0.02
N LEU A 39 -6.12 4.20 -0.11
CA LEU A 39 -5.35 3.54 0.94
C LEU A 39 -4.73 4.60 1.85
N PRO A 40 -4.71 4.41 3.18
CA PRO A 40 -4.00 5.31 4.07
C PRO A 40 -2.49 5.18 3.84
N ARG A 41 -1.75 6.23 4.23
CA ARG A 41 -0.30 6.17 4.31
C ARG A 41 0.11 5.09 5.32
N ILE A 42 1.11 4.30 4.94
CA ILE A 42 1.76 3.33 5.81
C ILE A 42 2.79 4.07 6.66
N ILE A 43 2.69 3.96 7.98
CA ILE A 43 3.65 4.55 8.93
C ILE A 43 4.16 3.42 9.81
N CYS A 44 5.42 3.05 9.63
CA CYS A 44 6.09 1.97 10.34
C CYS A 44 6.51 2.39 11.77
N LEU A 45 6.97 1.41 12.57
CA LEU A 45 7.24 1.61 14.00
C LEU A 45 8.35 2.62 14.28
N ASP A 46 9.37 2.66 13.41
CA ASP A 46 10.50 3.57 13.51
C ASP A 46 10.24 4.95 12.87
N GLY A 47 9.03 5.18 12.35
CA GLY A 47 8.64 6.43 11.70
C GLY A 47 8.84 6.44 10.18
N PHE A 48 9.44 5.39 9.60
CA PHE A 48 9.47 5.22 8.14
C PHE A 48 8.04 5.21 7.59
N SER A 49 7.78 5.90 6.48
CA SER A 49 6.44 5.96 5.92
C SER A 49 6.42 6.08 4.41
N PHE A 50 5.36 5.54 3.82
CA PHE A 50 5.18 5.52 2.36
C PHE A 50 3.71 5.28 1.99
N SER A 51 3.38 5.49 0.73
CA SER A 51 2.06 5.21 0.17
C SER A 51 2.11 3.99 -0.73
N VAL A 52 1.01 3.23 -0.74
CA VAL A 52 0.79 2.12 -1.67
C VAL A 52 -0.50 2.41 -2.45
N GLN A 53 -0.52 2.07 -3.72
CA GLN A 53 -1.66 2.24 -4.60
C GLN A 53 -1.89 1.00 -5.47
N ALA A 54 -3.16 0.67 -5.69
CA ALA A 54 -3.59 -0.40 -6.59
C ALA A 54 -4.97 -0.08 -7.16
N SER A 55 -5.05 0.05 -8.49
CA SER A 55 -6.30 0.24 -9.24
C SER A 55 -6.07 -0.04 -10.74
N ASP A 56 -7.10 0.20 -11.56
CA ASP A 56 -7.02 0.14 -13.02
C ASP A 56 -6.00 1.14 -13.64
N PHE A 57 -5.50 2.11 -12.87
CA PHE A 57 -4.63 3.19 -13.36
C PHE A 57 -3.20 3.18 -12.80
N HIS A 58 -2.91 2.32 -11.82
CA HIS A 58 -1.60 2.27 -11.17
C HIS A 58 -0.72 1.16 -11.77
N GLY A 59 0.59 1.25 -11.59
CA GLY A 59 1.54 0.18 -11.89
C GLY A 59 1.40 -1.00 -10.93
N CYS A 60 0.32 -1.77 -11.01
CA CYS A 60 0.06 -2.94 -10.17
C CYS A 60 -0.38 -4.16 -11.02
N HIS A 61 -0.44 -5.34 -10.41
CA HIS A 61 -0.97 -6.54 -11.06
C HIS A 61 -1.83 -7.33 -10.07
N PRO A 62 -3.11 -7.63 -10.39
CA PRO A 62 -3.83 -7.11 -11.55
C PRO A 62 -4.00 -5.58 -11.47
N GLN A 63 -4.11 -4.91 -12.63
CA GLN A 63 -4.58 -3.52 -12.70
C GLN A 63 -6.09 -3.54 -12.51
N SER A 64 -6.50 -3.58 -11.24
CA SER A 64 -7.91 -3.65 -10.84
C SER A 64 -8.08 -3.00 -9.48
N LEU A 65 -9.31 -2.60 -9.16
CA LEU A 65 -9.70 -2.20 -7.80
C LEU A 65 -9.80 -3.40 -6.84
N ILE A 66 -9.82 -4.63 -7.35
CA ILE A 66 -9.98 -5.86 -6.59
C ILE A 66 -8.77 -6.76 -6.82
N GLY A 67 -8.12 -7.17 -5.72
CA GLY A 67 -7.01 -8.12 -5.74
C GLY A 67 -7.48 -9.60 -5.79
N PRO A 68 -6.63 -10.56 -5.39
CA PRO A 68 -5.32 -10.38 -4.75
C PRO A 68 -4.28 -9.78 -5.68
N TYR A 69 -3.38 -8.97 -5.13
CA TYR A 69 -2.32 -8.31 -5.90
C TYR A 69 -1.02 -9.11 -5.84
N LEU A 70 -0.37 -9.30 -6.99
CA LEU A 70 1.01 -9.78 -7.07
C LEU A 70 2.01 -8.62 -6.96
N THR A 71 1.62 -7.45 -7.48
CA THR A 71 2.46 -6.25 -7.43
C THR A 71 1.61 -5.01 -7.17
N VAL A 72 2.21 -3.97 -6.61
CA VAL A 72 1.59 -2.67 -6.30
C VAL A 72 2.46 -1.52 -6.80
N GLU A 73 1.89 -0.32 -6.84
CA GLU A 73 2.65 0.92 -6.98
C GLU A 73 2.98 1.49 -5.60
N VAL A 74 4.20 2.00 -5.42
CA VAL A 74 4.69 2.64 -4.20
C VAL A 74 5.14 4.05 -4.52
N ALA A 75 4.87 5.01 -3.64
CA ALA A 75 5.31 6.39 -3.81
C ALA A 75 5.41 7.14 -2.47
N GLY A 76 6.05 8.31 -2.51
CA GLY A 76 6.13 9.25 -1.39
C GLY A 76 6.82 8.63 -0.18
N LEU A 77 8.01 8.09 -0.37
CA LEU A 77 8.83 7.53 0.69
C LEU A 77 9.29 8.66 1.63
N SER A 78 9.40 8.39 2.93
CA SER A 78 9.99 9.37 3.87
C SER A 78 11.53 9.40 3.83
N GLU A 79 12.14 8.34 3.31
CA GLU A 79 13.59 8.21 3.09
C GLU A 79 13.85 7.29 1.88
N GLU A 80 15.06 7.32 1.34
CA GLU A 80 15.46 6.47 0.20
C GLU A 80 15.50 4.99 0.58
N VAL A 81 15.07 4.13 -0.34
CA VAL A 81 15.02 2.67 -0.15
C VAL A 81 15.62 1.96 -1.35
N ASP A 82 16.85 1.45 -1.20
CA ASP A 82 17.63 0.81 -2.26
C ASP A 82 16.87 -0.34 -2.97
N VAL A 83 16.15 -1.16 -2.21
CA VAL A 83 15.40 -2.31 -2.77
C VAL A 83 14.27 -1.88 -3.71
N LEU A 84 13.83 -0.61 -3.62
CA LEU A 84 12.79 -0.08 -4.49
C LEU A 84 13.35 0.53 -5.79
N LEU A 85 14.61 0.99 -5.81
CA LEU A 85 15.21 1.67 -6.97
C LEU A 85 15.03 0.94 -8.32
N PRO A 86 15.11 -0.41 -8.41
CA PRO A 86 14.88 -1.12 -9.67
C PRO A 86 13.46 -0.97 -10.25
N PHE A 87 12.48 -0.56 -9.43
CA PHE A 87 11.07 -0.38 -9.81
C PHE A 87 10.72 1.08 -10.13
N MET A 88 11.65 2.01 -9.95
CA MET A 88 11.41 3.43 -10.15
C MET A 88 11.16 3.73 -11.63
N VAL A 89 10.14 4.53 -11.92
CA VAL A 89 9.92 5.05 -13.27
C VAL A 89 11.00 6.09 -13.57
N ALA A 90 11.81 5.82 -14.59
CA ALA A 90 12.99 6.61 -14.91
C ALA A 90 12.66 8.04 -15.34
N GLU A 91 13.03 9.01 -14.49
CA GLU A 91 13.30 10.44 -14.75
C GLU A 91 14.15 10.92 -13.55
N PRO A 92 14.96 12.00 -13.66
CA PRO A 92 15.82 12.45 -12.56
C PRO A 92 14.96 13.08 -11.45
N VAL A 93 14.59 12.27 -10.47
CA VAL A 93 13.81 12.68 -9.31
C VAL A 93 14.50 12.18 -8.05
N ASP A 94 14.38 12.94 -6.98
CA ASP A 94 14.74 12.48 -5.63
C ASP A 94 14.04 11.12 -5.39
N PRO A 95 14.76 10.05 -4.99
CA PRO A 95 14.16 8.75 -4.73
C PRO A 95 12.96 8.81 -3.77
N THR A 96 12.91 9.77 -2.86
CA THR A 96 11.77 9.97 -1.94
C THR A 96 10.49 10.44 -2.64
N GLU A 97 10.63 11.12 -3.78
CA GLU A 97 9.55 11.62 -4.63
C GLU A 97 9.22 10.69 -5.81
N GLY A 98 10.00 9.61 -5.97
CA GLY A 98 9.84 8.61 -7.03
C GLY A 98 8.49 7.87 -6.99
N ILE A 99 8.04 7.47 -8.19
CA ILE A 99 6.95 6.51 -8.38
C ILE A 99 7.57 5.16 -8.76
N TYR A 100 7.28 4.14 -7.96
CA TYR A 100 7.82 2.80 -8.09
C TYR A 100 6.72 1.85 -8.55
N ARG A 101 6.79 1.36 -9.78
CA ARG A 101 5.72 0.57 -10.41
C ARG A 101 6.05 -0.92 -10.38
N TYR A 102 4.99 -1.72 -10.22
CA TYR A 102 5.05 -3.19 -10.22
C TYR A 102 5.98 -3.76 -9.13
N VAL A 103 6.01 -3.12 -7.96
CA VAL A 103 6.73 -3.60 -6.78
C VAL A 103 6.03 -4.87 -6.26
N PRO A 104 6.73 -6.01 -6.10
CA PRO A 104 6.14 -7.22 -5.52
C PRO A 104 5.58 -6.96 -4.13
N VAL A 105 4.40 -7.53 -3.85
CA VAL A 105 3.75 -7.37 -2.54
C VAL A 105 4.59 -7.97 -1.41
N GLU A 106 5.38 -9.01 -1.69
CA GLU A 106 6.35 -9.60 -0.78
C GLU A 106 7.44 -8.59 -0.40
N THR A 107 7.97 -7.85 -1.38
CA THR A 107 8.98 -6.79 -1.13
C THR A 107 8.42 -5.72 -0.21
N VAL A 108 7.15 -5.33 -0.37
CA VAL A 108 6.51 -4.34 0.50
C VAL A 108 6.32 -4.89 1.92
N VAL A 109 5.92 -6.15 2.05
CA VAL A 109 5.78 -6.81 3.37
C VAL A 109 7.13 -6.91 4.07
N ASP A 110 8.18 -7.32 3.35
CA ASP A 110 9.54 -7.40 3.90
C ASP A 110 10.05 -6.03 4.34
N LEU A 111 9.77 -4.97 3.56
CA LEU A 111 10.09 -3.60 3.93
C LEU A 111 9.36 -3.17 5.23
N ILE A 112 8.05 -3.42 5.34
CA ILE A 112 7.30 -3.10 6.56
C ILE A 112 7.84 -3.87 7.76
N ASN A 113 8.18 -5.15 7.57
CA ASN A 113 8.75 -6.00 8.62
C ASN A 113 10.13 -5.52 9.06
N TYR A 114 10.97 -5.08 8.11
CA TYR A 114 12.27 -4.47 8.40
C TYR A 114 12.13 -3.24 9.31
N HIS A 115 11.10 -2.42 9.08
CA HIS A 115 10.76 -1.24 9.90
C HIS A 115 9.85 -1.55 11.11
N GLY A 116 9.84 -2.81 11.61
CA GLY A 116 9.19 -3.19 12.86
C GLY A 116 7.79 -3.82 12.74
N GLY A 117 7.31 -4.11 11.53
CA GLY A 117 6.18 -5.02 11.25
C GLY A 117 4.79 -4.49 11.60
N ARG A 118 4.67 -3.19 11.93
CA ARG A 118 3.44 -2.59 12.45
C ARG A 118 3.16 -1.22 11.84
N MET A 119 1.89 -0.93 11.56
CA MET A 119 1.42 0.41 11.20
C MET A 119 0.93 1.16 12.44
N LEU A 120 1.34 2.42 12.60
CA LEU A 120 0.86 3.37 13.61
C LEU A 120 -0.40 4.13 13.15
#